data_AF-A0A9P0HKY5-F1
#
_entry.id   AF-A0A9P0HKY5-F1
#
_cell.length_a   1.000
_cell.length_b   1.000
_cell.length_c   1.000
_cell.angle_alpha   90.00
_cell.angle_beta   90.00
_cell.angle_gamma   90.00
#
_symmetry.space_group_name_H-M   'P 1'
#
loop_
_entity.id
_entity.type
_entity.pdbx_description
1 polymer ?
#
loop_
_entity_poly.entity_id
_entity_poly.type
_entity_poly.pdbx_seq_one_letter_code
_entity_poly.pdbx_strand_id
1 'polypeptide(L)'
;MSVKIHEVKGYDDYQSKVSNLKNSKEPVYCWYMGARVNGQSWCGDCRDSEPVIKDYLNSLKLSENIHVVCVEVDREEFRAPDCKFRSDASVNLLKVPTLFNPSLQKRLVERDCMDLHKLDSFFSDVLKV
;
A
#
# COMPACT_ATOMS: atom_id res chain seq x y z
N MET A 1 -3.51 8.80 17.96
CA MET A 1 -3.77 8.33 16.60
C MET A 1 -2.56 7.56 16.13
N SER A 2 -2.79 6.45 15.46
CA SER A 2 -1.74 5.49 15.12
C SER A 2 -1.96 4.92 13.72
N VAL A 3 -0.86 4.53 13.08
CA VAL A 3 -0.87 3.74 11.86
C VAL A 3 -0.96 2.26 12.26
N LYS A 4 -2.04 1.58 11.85
CA LYS A 4 -2.17 0.13 11.99
C LYS A 4 -1.79 -0.53 10.68
N ILE A 5 -0.59 -1.09 10.61
CA ILE A 5 -0.10 -1.82 9.43
C ILE A 5 -0.61 -3.26 9.48
N HIS A 6 -1.19 -3.73 8.39
CA HIS A 6 -1.63 -5.11 8.22
C HIS A 6 -0.88 -5.72 7.04
N GLU A 7 0.03 -6.64 7.32
CA GLU A 7 0.73 -7.39 6.27
C GLU A 7 -0.15 -8.56 5.81
N VAL A 8 -0.35 -8.67 4.49
CA VAL A 8 -1.11 -9.74 3.83
C VAL A 8 -0.35 -10.19 2.59
N LYS A 9 -0.55 -11.44 2.19
CA LYS A 9 0.14 -12.02 1.03
C LYS A 9 -0.86 -12.52 -0.01
N GLY A 10 -0.70 -12.07 -1.25
CA GLY A 10 -1.57 -12.47 -2.36
C GLY A 10 -2.96 -11.83 -2.33
N TYR A 11 -3.72 -12.08 -3.40
CA TYR A 11 -4.96 -11.37 -3.70
C TYR A 11 -6.12 -11.72 -2.76
N ASP A 12 -6.28 -13.00 -2.42
CA ASP A 12 -7.45 -13.47 -1.66
C ASP A 12 -7.41 -12.96 -0.20
N ASP A 13 -6.22 -12.91 0.40
CA ASP A 13 -5.99 -12.31 1.73
C ASP A 13 -6.20 -10.79 1.70
N TYR A 14 -5.72 -10.12 0.64
CA TYR A 14 -5.96 -8.70 0.42
C TYR A 14 -7.46 -8.38 0.36
N GLN A 15 -8.23 -9.09 -0.46
CA GLN A 15 -9.67 -8.86 -0.58
C GLN A 15 -10.39 -9.07 0.75
N SER A 16 -10.05 -10.14 1.45
CA SER A 16 -10.63 -10.46 2.77
C SER A 16 -10.33 -9.35 3.77
N LYS A 17 -9.09 -8.87 3.81
CA LYS A 17 -8.67 -7.83 4.74
C LYS A 17 -9.31 -6.48 4.45
N VAL A 18 -9.30 -6.04 3.19
CA VAL A 18 -9.93 -4.77 2.79
C VAL A 18 -11.44 -4.82 3.03
N SER A 19 -12.10 -5.94 2.73
CA SER A 19 -13.55 -6.08 2.99
C SER A 19 -13.89 -5.99 4.48
N ASN A 20 -13.07 -6.57 5.34
CA ASN A 20 -13.22 -6.44 6.79
C ASN A 20 -13.02 -5.00 7.27
N LEU A 21 -12.02 -4.30 6.72
CA LEU A 21 -11.70 -2.92 7.10
C LEU A 21 -12.66 -1.89 6.51
N LYS A 22 -13.35 -2.17 5.40
CA LYS A 22 -14.40 -1.31 4.84
C LYS A 22 -15.57 -1.07 5.81
N ASN A 23 -15.78 -1.98 6.75
CA ASN A 23 -16.78 -1.81 7.81
C ASN A 23 -16.29 -0.90 8.95
N SER A 24 -15.00 -0.56 8.97
CA SER A 24 -14.44 0.44 9.87
C SER A 24 -14.77 1.84 9.38
N LYS A 25 -14.92 2.78 10.32
CA LYS A 25 -14.97 4.22 9.99
C LYS A 25 -13.57 4.82 9.79
N GLU A 26 -12.52 4.07 10.13
CA GLU A 26 -11.11 4.51 10.01
C GLU A 26 -10.64 4.43 8.52
N PRO A 27 -9.90 5.43 8.01
CA PRO A 27 -9.35 5.44 6.66
C PRO A 27 -8.47 4.23 6.35
N VAL A 28 -8.59 3.70 5.13
CA VAL A 28 -7.83 2.54 4.66
C VAL A 28 -6.96 2.93 3.47
N TYR A 29 -5.67 2.65 3.58
CA TYR A 29 -4.70 2.77 2.52
C TYR A 29 -4.14 1.39 2.19
N CYS A 30 -3.79 1.16 0.93
CA CYS A 30 -3.19 -0.07 0.45
C CYS A 30 -1.78 0.23 -0.02
N TRP A 31 -0.83 -0.61 0.34
CA TRP A 31 0.55 -0.53 -0.10
C TRP A 31 0.92 -1.86 -0.75
N TYR A 32 0.97 -1.88 -2.08
CA TYR A 32 1.37 -3.07 -2.84
C TYR A 32 2.87 -3.06 -3.03
N MET A 33 3.52 -4.15 -2.64
CA MET A 33 4.95 -4.36 -2.82
C MET A 33 5.24 -5.77 -3.31
N GLY A 34 6.42 -5.97 -3.92
CA GLY A 34 6.87 -7.32 -4.24
C GLY A 34 7.11 -8.11 -2.95
N ALA A 35 6.62 -9.35 -2.91
CA ALA A 35 6.84 -10.27 -1.79
C ALA A 35 8.32 -10.41 -1.42
N ARG A 36 8.58 -10.65 -0.13
CA ARG A 36 9.94 -10.78 0.39
C ARG A 36 10.45 -12.20 0.15
N VAL A 37 11.60 -12.32 -0.50
CA VAL A 37 12.34 -13.57 -0.70
C VAL A 37 13.67 -13.43 0.04
N ASN A 38 13.92 -14.30 1.02
CA ASN A 38 15.10 -14.22 1.90
C ASN A 38 15.25 -12.86 2.61
N GLY A 39 14.13 -12.28 3.06
CA GLY A 39 14.11 -11.03 3.81
C GLY A 39 14.18 -9.76 2.95
N GLN A 40 14.20 -9.85 1.62
CA GLN A 40 14.21 -8.69 0.72
C GLN A 40 13.15 -8.82 -0.37
N SER A 41 12.52 -7.70 -0.74
CA SER A 41 11.58 -7.70 -1.88
C SER A 41 12.27 -8.11 -3.17
N TRP A 42 11.59 -8.94 -3.99
CA TRP A 42 12.08 -9.28 -5.33
C TRP A 42 12.11 -8.07 -6.28
N CYS A 43 11.40 -6.99 -5.95
CA CYS A 43 11.37 -5.75 -6.73
C CYS A 43 12.39 -4.74 -6.16
N GLY A 44 13.22 -4.17 -7.04
CA GLY A 44 14.25 -3.17 -6.67
C GLY A 44 13.66 -1.93 -6.02
N ASP A 45 12.74 -1.27 -6.71
CA ASP A 45 12.07 -0.06 -6.20
C ASP A 45 11.30 -0.32 -4.89
N CYS A 46 10.81 -1.54 -4.66
CA CYS A 46 10.19 -1.90 -3.39
C CYS A 46 11.21 -1.93 -2.23
N ARG A 47 12.43 -2.41 -2.47
CA ARG A 47 13.49 -2.40 -1.44
C ARG A 47 13.91 -0.98 -1.08
N ASP A 48 13.97 -0.09 -2.06
CA ASP A 48 14.40 1.30 -1.86
C ASP A 48 13.30 2.13 -1.19
N SER A 49 12.03 1.89 -1.55
CA SER A 49 10.89 2.66 -1.02
C SER A 49 10.37 2.18 0.34
N GLU A 50 10.50 0.89 0.66
CA GLU A 50 10.06 0.33 1.94
C GLU A 50 10.55 1.08 3.18
N PRO A 51 11.86 1.37 3.36
CA PRO A 51 12.32 2.12 4.52
C PRO A 51 11.77 3.56 4.54
N VAL A 52 11.70 4.22 3.38
CA VAL A 52 11.18 5.59 3.26
C VAL A 52 9.71 5.66 3.69
N ILE A 53 8.87 4.75 3.19
CA ILE A 53 7.44 4.69 3.52
C ILE A 53 7.24 4.36 5.00
N LYS A 54 8.01 3.40 5.54
CA LYS A 54 7.92 3.02 6.96
C LYS A 54 8.33 4.17 7.89
N ASP A 55 9.44 4.83 7.62
CA ASP A 55 9.91 5.97 8.39
C ASP A 55 8.92 7.14 8.32
N TYR A 56 8.39 7.41 7.12
CA TYR A 56 7.35 8.40 6.92
C TYR A 56 6.10 8.08 7.76
N LEU A 57 5.54 6.87 7.66
CA LEU A 57 4.37 6.44 8.44
C LEU A 57 4.60 6.53 9.96
N ASN A 58 5.81 6.23 10.44
CA ASN A 58 6.17 6.37 11.85
C ASN A 58 6.28 7.84 12.31
N SER A 59 6.63 8.75 11.39
CA SER A 59 6.74 10.18 11.66
C SER A 59 5.41 10.94 11.58
N LEU A 60 4.37 10.32 11.01
CA LEU A 60 3.08 10.96 10.76
C LEU A 60 2.39 11.43 12.04
N LYS A 61 2.01 12.71 12.04
CA LYS A 61 1.14 13.28 13.07
C LYS A 61 -0.31 13.21 12.60
N LEU A 62 -1.00 12.15 12.99
CA LEU A 62 -2.34 11.84 12.50
C LEU A 62 -3.47 12.50 13.31
N SER A 63 -4.53 12.94 12.62
CA SER A 63 -5.78 13.45 13.20
C SER A 63 -6.72 12.32 13.62
N GLU A 64 -6.62 11.15 12.96
CA GLU A 64 -7.34 9.92 13.27
C GLU A 64 -6.50 8.64 13.09
N ASN A 65 -6.96 7.50 13.61
CA ASN A 65 -6.29 6.23 13.34
C ASN A 65 -6.49 5.83 11.89
N ILE A 66 -5.46 5.26 11.26
CA ILE A 66 -5.54 4.78 9.89
C ILE A 66 -5.10 3.32 9.80
N HIS A 67 -5.59 2.63 8.78
CA HIS A 67 -5.16 1.30 8.40
C HIS A 67 -4.31 1.35 7.13
N VAL A 68 -3.17 0.70 7.15
CA VAL A 68 -2.33 0.50 5.96
C VAL A 68 -2.23 -1.00 5.70
N VAL A 69 -2.86 -1.47 4.63
CA VAL A 69 -2.78 -2.87 4.19
C VAL A 69 -1.56 -3.03 3.30
N CYS A 70 -0.48 -3.58 3.83
CA CYS A 70 0.73 -3.92 3.09
C CYS A 70 0.53 -5.27 2.41
N VAL A 71 0.43 -5.26 1.08
CA VAL A 71 0.14 -6.43 0.26
C VAL A 71 1.43 -6.88 -0.41
N GLU A 72 1.90 -8.06 -0.03
CA GLU A 72 2.99 -8.75 -0.70
C GLU A 72 2.46 -9.51 -1.91
N VAL A 73 2.94 -9.15 -3.10
CA VAL A 73 2.57 -9.80 -4.36
C VAL A 73 3.74 -10.67 -4.82
N ASP A 74 3.49 -11.96 -5.04
CA ASP A 74 4.51 -12.89 -5.52
C ASP A 74 4.93 -12.54 -6.97
N ARG A 75 6.21 -12.74 -7.30
CA ARG A 75 6.77 -12.36 -8.61
C ARG A 75 6.09 -13.09 -9.77
N GLU A 76 5.77 -14.37 -9.57
CA GLU A 76 5.13 -15.21 -10.57
C GLU A 76 3.69 -14.78 -10.79
N GLU A 77 2.93 -14.58 -9.70
CA GLU A 77 1.56 -14.04 -9.73
C GLU A 77 1.52 -12.67 -10.43
N PHE A 78 2.47 -11.78 -10.11
CA PHE A 78 2.53 -10.45 -10.70
C PHE A 78 2.82 -10.46 -12.20
N ARG A 79 3.60 -11.44 -12.69
CA ARG A 79 3.95 -11.56 -14.12
C ARG A 79 2.93 -12.34 -14.93
N ALA A 80 2.09 -13.13 -14.26
CA ALA A 80 1.09 -13.94 -14.91
C ALA A 80 0.13 -13.06 -15.76
N PRO A 81 -0.33 -13.54 -16.92
CA PRO A 81 -1.29 -12.81 -17.75
C PRO A 81 -2.64 -12.65 -17.04
N ASP A 82 -3.01 -13.59 -16.18
CA ASP A 82 -4.22 -13.67 -15.36
C ASP A 82 -4.03 -13.11 -13.94
N CYS A 83 -3.05 -12.22 -13.74
CA CYS A 83 -2.80 -11.59 -12.44
C CYS A 83 -4.08 -10.90 -11.92
N LYS A 84 -4.68 -11.45 -10.86
CA LYS A 84 -5.93 -10.97 -10.27
C LYS A 84 -5.86 -9.48 -9.88
N PHE A 85 -4.72 -9.02 -9.36
CA PHE A 85 -4.50 -7.61 -9.02
C PHE A 85 -4.56 -6.66 -10.23
N ARG A 86 -4.14 -7.15 -11.41
CA ARG A 86 -4.19 -6.38 -12.66
C ARG A 86 -5.60 -6.39 -13.26
N SER A 87 -6.27 -7.53 -13.18
CA SER A 87 -7.62 -7.72 -13.74
C SER A 87 -8.73 -7.07 -12.90
N ASP A 88 -8.53 -6.90 -11.60
CA ASP A 88 -9.48 -6.20 -10.73
C ASP A 88 -9.51 -4.70 -11.05
N ALA A 89 -10.59 -4.22 -11.67
CA ALA A 89 -10.75 -2.81 -12.05
C ALA A 89 -10.71 -1.84 -10.85
N SER A 90 -11.02 -2.30 -9.64
CA SER A 90 -10.96 -1.48 -8.42
C SER A 90 -9.53 -1.21 -7.95
N VAL A 91 -8.60 -2.10 -8.31
CA VAL A 91 -7.18 -1.99 -7.97
C VAL A 91 -6.37 -1.55 -9.20
N ASN A 92 -6.47 -2.32 -10.27
CA ASN A 92 -5.73 -2.17 -11.52
C ASN A 92 -4.23 -1.95 -11.25
N LEU A 93 -3.61 -2.94 -10.59
CA LEU A 93 -2.21 -2.88 -10.18
C LEU A 93 -1.30 -3.15 -11.39
N LEU A 94 -0.76 -2.09 -11.97
CA LEU A 94 0.15 -2.18 -13.12
C LEU A 94 1.62 -2.30 -12.72
N LYS A 95 1.98 -1.76 -11.56
CA LYS A 95 3.37 -1.56 -11.12
C LYS A 95 3.48 -1.71 -9.60
N VAL A 96 4.65 -2.11 -9.11
CA VAL A 96 5.00 -2.13 -7.69
C VAL A 96 6.35 -1.42 -7.49
N PRO A 97 6.55 -0.64 -6.41
CA PRO A 97 5.60 -0.36 -5.32
C PRO A 97 4.44 0.54 -5.78
N THR A 98 3.26 0.37 -5.17
CA THR A 98 2.12 1.28 -5.36
C THR A 98 1.44 1.56 -4.02
N LEU A 99 1.29 2.83 -3.65
CA LEU A 99 0.38 3.27 -2.59
C LEU A 99 -0.97 3.65 -3.20
N PHE A 100 -2.06 3.21 -2.62
CA PHE A 100 -3.41 3.44 -3.13
C PHE A 100 -4.40 3.74 -1.99
N ASN A 101 -5.19 4.80 -2.15
CA ASN A 101 -6.33 5.11 -1.30
C ASN A 101 -7.61 4.77 -2.08
N PRO A 102 -8.32 3.66 -1.74
CA PRO A 102 -9.52 3.25 -2.46
C PRO A 102 -10.68 4.26 -2.34
N SER A 103 -10.78 4.98 -1.22
CA SER A 103 -11.87 5.94 -0.99
C SER A 103 -11.70 7.20 -1.82
N LEU A 104 -10.47 7.70 -1.94
CA LEU A 104 -10.15 8.93 -2.69
C LEU A 104 -9.67 8.67 -4.12
N GLN A 105 -9.51 7.40 -4.51
CA GLN A 105 -8.95 6.96 -5.79
C GLN A 105 -7.58 7.59 -6.12
N LYS A 106 -6.81 7.97 -5.08
CA LYS A 106 -5.44 8.50 -5.20
C LYS A 106 -4.44 7.35 -5.24
N ARG A 107 -3.38 7.47 -6.03
CA ARG A 107 -2.27 6.52 -6.05
C ARG A 107 -0.91 7.19 -6.22
N LEU A 108 0.11 6.61 -5.60
CA LEU A 108 1.53 6.86 -5.89
C LEU A 108 2.13 5.57 -6.43
N VAL A 109 3.00 5.66 -7.43
CA VAL A 109 3.53 4.51 -8.16
C VAL A 109 5.05 4.63 -8.27
N GLU A 110 5.75 3.51 -8.05
CA GLU A 110 7.21 3.40 -8.17
C GLU A 110 7.93 4.49 -7.36
N ARG A 111 8.69 5.36 -8.03
CA ARG A 111 9.49 6.42 -7.41
C ARG A 111 8.67 7.46 -6.67
N ASP A 112 7.40 7.63 -7.04
CA ASP A 112 6.53 8.57 -6.33
C ASP A 112 6.27 8.14 -4.88
N CYS A 113 6.44 6.85 -4.58
CA CYS A 113 6.35 6.34 -3.21
C CYS A 113 7.55 6.75 -2.32
N MET A 114 8.60 7.33 -2.90
CA MET A 114 9.80 7.80 -2.19
C MET A 114 9.86 9.34 -2.06
N ASP A 115 8.95 10.05 -2.72
CA ASP A 115 8.90 11.50 -2.68
C ASP A 115 8.08 11.96 -1.46
N LEU A 116 8.76 12.53 -0.47
CA LEU A 116 8.14 12.98 0.79
C LEU A 116 7.02 13.99 0.57
N HIS A 117 7.16 14.90 -0.41
CA HIS A 117 6.13 15.89 -0.70
C HIS A 117 4.88 15.24 -1.31
N LYS A 118 5.07 14.20 -2.15
CA LYS A 118 3.95 13.40 -2.67
C LYS A 118 3.30 12.55 -1.58
N LEU A 119 4.08 12.01 -0.64
CA LEU A 119 3.56 11.29 0.52
C LEU A 119 2.73 12.22 1.42
N ASP A 120 3.19 13.45 1.68
CA ASP A 120 2.43 14.48 2.41
C ASP A 120 1.09 14.76 1.73
N SER A 121 1.11 14.97 0.41
CA SER A 121 -0.11 15.19 -0.38
C SER A 121 -1.05 13.98 -0.41
N PHE A 122 -0.49 12.76 -0.38
CA PHE A 122 -1.26 11.52 -0.40
C PHE A 122 -1.97 11.25 0.93
N PHE A 123 -1.34 11.60 2.06
CA PHE A 123 -1.91 11.44 3.41
C PHE A 123 -2.54 12.71 3.98
N SER A 124 -2.63 13.79 3.19
CA SER A 124 -3.08 15.11 3.67
C SER A 124 -4.45 15.12 4.36
N ASP A 125 -5.33 14.17 4.01
CA ASP A 125 -6.66 14.01 4.58
C ASP A 125 -6.66 13.53 6.04
N VAL A 126 -5.56 12.94 6.51
CA VAL A 126 -5.44 12.35 7.85
C VAL A 126 -4.35 13.01 8.70
N LEU A 127 -3.70 14.06 8.21
CA LEU A 127 -2.71 14.82 8.96
C LEU A 127 -3.39 15.77 9.95
N LYS A 128 -2.79 15.94 11.13
CA LYS A 128 -3.11 17.07 12.02
C LYS A 128 -2.55 18.36 11.42
N VAL A 129 -3.46 19.24 11.02
CA VAL A 129 -3.18 20.66 10.76
C VAL A 129 -2.86 21.37 12.07
#